data_AF-A0A7S2GS75-F1
#
_entry.id   AF-A0A7S2GS75-F1
#
_cell.length_a   1.000
_cell.length_b   1.000
_cell.length_c   1.000
_cell.angle_alpha   90.00
_cell.angle_beta   90.00
_cell.angle_gamma   90.00
#
_symmetry.space_group_name_H-M   'P 1'
#
loop_
_entity.id
_entity.type
_entity.pdbx_description
1 polymer ?
#
loop_
_entity_poly.entity_id
_entity_poly.type
_entity_poly.pdbx_seq_one_letter_code
_entity_poly.pdbx_strand_id
1 'polypeptide(L)'
;ADLSQKSHRYVRSEPGGPPGKDVYSLLRCRVLLGRPYLIEGNLLAPNALHDFLLCDDPTDALETVAEDWVTTGHDAFYVRGLQRSAKSERGVYNSEYIVFHAWQALPLYRVDYTLE
;
A
#
# COMPACT_ATOMS: atom_id res chain seq x y z
N ALA A 1 -1.76 -3.71 -1.98
CA ALA A 1 -1.19 -3.42 -3.32
C ALA A 1 -2.09 -4.05 -4.39
N ASP A 2 -2.03 -3.54 -5.61
CA ASP A 2 -2.72 -4.13 -6.78
C ASP A 2 -1.96 -5.32 -7.39
N LEU A 3 -0.63 -5.38 -7.21
CA LEU A 3 0.22 -6.49 -7.61
C LEU A 3 0.62 -7.39 -6.43
N SER A 4 0.42 -8.70 -6.57
CA SER A 4 0.71 -9.70 -5.54
C SER A 4 2.20 -9.78 -5.16
N GLN A 5 3.09 -9.63 -6.15
CA GLN A 5 4.54 -9.63 -5.96
C GLN A 5 4.99 -8.60 -4.90
N LYS A 6 4.32 -7.44 -4.85
CA LYS A 6 4.60 -6.41 -3.85
C LYS A 6 4.11 -6.83 -2.47
N SER A 7 2.88 -7.32 -2.36
CA SER A 7 2.33 -7.81 -1.09
C SER A 7 3.10 -9.01 -0.54
N HIS A 8 3.63 -9.89 -1.40
CA HIS A 8 4.45 -11.04 -1.01
C HIS A 8 5.70 -10.63 -0.21
N ARG A 9 6.28 -9.45 -0.45
CA ARG A 9 7.46 -8.97 0.30
C ARG A 9 7.23 -8.85 1.82
N TYR A 10 5.97 -8.81 2.25
CA TYR A 10 5.58 -8.71 3.66
C TYR A 10 5.14 -10.06 4.24
N VAL A 11 5.05 -11.11 3.42
CA VAL A 11 4.64 -12.45 3.85
C VAL A 11 5.85 -13.21 4.37
N ARG A 12 5.65 -14.02 5.41
CA ARG A 12 6.63 -14.99 5.91
C ARG A 12 6.07 -16.39 5.67
N SER A 13 6.94 -17.37 5.45
CA SER A 13 6.50 -18.76 5.30
C SER A 13 5.84 -19.26 6.57
N GLU A 14 4.78 -20.04 6.41
CA GLU A 14 4.10 -20.70 7.53
C GLU A 14 4.75 -22.06 7.81
N PRO A 15 5.04 -22.39 9.07
CA PRO A 15 5.47 -23.73 9.45
C PRO A 15 4.31 -24.72 9.27
N GLY A 16 4.58 -25.88 8.67
CA GLY A 16 3.57 -26.94 8.47
C GLY A 16 3.22 -27.24 7.01
N GLY A 17 3.93 -26.64 6.05
CA GLY A 17 3.86 -27.03 4.64
C GLY A 17 4.39 -28.45 4.38
N PRO A 18 4.15 -29.01 3.17
CA PRO A 18 4.75 -30.26 2.74
C PRO A 18 6.28 -30.26 2.93
N PRO A 19 6.91 -31.40 3.23
CA PRO A 19 8.37 -31.47 3.40
C PRO A 19 9.09 -30.87 2.19
N GLY A 20 9.96 -29.89 2.43
CA GLY A 20 10.76 -29.25 1.38
C GLY A 20 10.06 -28.15 0.58
N LYS A 21 8.84 -27.71 0.95
CA LYS A 21 8.18 -26.56 0.33
C LYS A 21 7.66 -25.57 1.37
N ASP A 22 8.13 -24.33 1.26
CA ASP A 22 7.58 -23.21 2.01
C ASP A 22 6.20 -22.82 1.46
N VAL A 23 5.21 -22.74 2.35
CA VAL A 23 3.86 -22.28 2.04
C VAL A 23 3.70 -20.86 2.55
N TYR A 24 3.10 -20.00 1.72
CA TYR A 24 2.86 -18.60 2.00
C TYR A 24 1.37 -18.29 1.88
N SER A 25 0.89 -17.30 2.64
CA SER A 25 -0.51 -16.91 2.67
C SER A 25 -0.67 -15.43 2.33
N LEU A 26 -1.60 -15.10 1.45
CA LEU A 26 -2.00 -13.71 1.13
C LEU A 26 -3.50 -13.52 1.32
N LEU A 27 -3.89 -12.32 1.71
CA LEU A 27 -5.30 -11.91 1.74
C LEU A 27 -5.66 -11.13 0.49
N ARG A 28 -6.78 -11.50 -0.13
CA ARG A 28 -7.46 -10.67 -1.12
C ARG A 28 -8.65 -9.99 -0.46
N CYS A 29 -8.55 -8.68 -0.30
CA CYS A 29 -9.58 -7.86 0.32
C CYS A 29 -10.39 -7.09 -0.73
N ARG A 30 -11.66 -6.82 -0.43
CA ARG A 30 -12.40 -5.70 -1.02
C ARG A 30 -12.16 -4.48 -0.15
N VAL A 31 -11.70 -3.38 -0.74
CA VAL A 31 -11.33 -2.16 -0.01
C VAL A 31 -12.19 -1.00 -0.48
N LEU A 32 -12.79 -0.27 0.45
CA LEU A 32 -13.59 0.93 0.22
C LEU A 32 -12.66 2.16 0.27
N LEU A 33 -12.28 2.67 -0.91
CA LEU A 33 -11.38 3.81 -1.02
C LEU A 33 -12.07 5.17 -0.94
N GLY A 34 -13.41 5.22 -1.07
CA GLY A 34 -14.17 6.47 -1.02
C GLY A 34 -13.66 7.49 -2.04
N ARG A 35 -13.28 8.68 -1.56
CA ARG A 35 -12.51 9.69 -2.29
C ARG A 35 -11.03 9.61 -1.89
N PRO A 36 -10.22 8.79 -2.57
CA PRO A 36 -8.81 8.72 -2.26
C PRO A 36 -8.09 10.01 -2.67
N TYR A 37 -7.19 10.50 -1.84
CA TYR A 37 -6.21 11.53 -2.24
C TYR A 37 -5.12 10.87 -3.09
N LEU A 38 -4.84 11.46 -4.25
CA LEU A 38 -3.80 10.96 -5.15
C LEU A 38 -2.42 11.45 -4.70
N ILE A 39 -1.55 10.50 -4.35
CA ILE A 39 -0.15 10.77 -4.07
C ILE A 39 0.69 10.38 -5.29
N GLU A 40 1.35 11.38 -5.88
CA GLU A 40 2.30 11.22 -6.97
C GLU A 40 3.64 11.87 -6.60
N GLY A 41 4.72 11.19 -6.92
CA GLY A 41 6.07 11.67 -6.63
C GLY A 41 6.75 10.88 -5.53
N ASN A 42 7.96 11.31 -5.20
CA ASN A 42 8.75 10.66 -4.15
C ASN A 42 8.43 11.29 -2.79
N LEU A 43 8.52 10.48 -1.75
CA LEU A 43 8.50 10.92 -0.37
C LEU A 43 9.76 11.73 -0.06
N LEU A 44 9.62 12.73 0.81
CA LEU A 44 10.75 13.52 1.30
C LEU A 44 11.67 12.69 2.22
N ALA A 45 11.11 11.69 2.90
CA ALA A 45 11.83 10.71 3.71
C ALA A 45 11.28 9.28 3.51
N PRO A 46 12.09 8.23 3.70
CA PRO A 46 11.65 6.84 3.48
C PRO A 46 10.42 6.40 4.28
N ASN A 47 10.17 7.03 5.43
CA ASN A 47 9.07 6.72 6.35
C ASN A 47 8.05 7.86 6.46
N ALA A 48 8.05 8.84 5.55
CA ALA A 48 7.31 10.08 5.72
C ALA A 48 5.78 9.90 5.86
N LEU A 49 5.21 8.80 5.35
CA LEU A 49 3.76 8.51 5.42
C LEU A 49 3.37 7.48 6.49
N HIS A 50 4.30 7.04 7.36
CA HIS A 50 4.05 5.93 8.28
C HIS A 50 3.31 6.33 9.57
N ASP A 51 3.35 7.61 9.94
CA ASP A 51 2.82 8.10 11.21
C ASP A 51 1.39 8.66 11.11
N PHE A 52 0.76 8.55 9.94
CA PHE A 52 -0.61 9.01 9.71
C PHE A 52 -1.62 8.09 10.39
N LEU A 53 -2.31 8.62 11.41
CA LEU A 53 -3.40 7.91 12.11
C LEU A 53 -4.76 8.08 11.42
N LEU A 54 -4.90 9.13 10.62
CA LEU A 54 -6.11 9.52 9.88
C LEU A 54 -5.70 9.96 8.46
N CYS A 55 -6.68 10.05 7.56
CA CYS A 55 -6.47 10.64 6.24
C CYS A 55 -6.39 12.17 6.40
N ASP A 56 -5.19 12.66 6.71
CA ASP A 56 -4.87 14.07 6.88
C ASP A 56 -3.93 14.56 5.77
N ASP A 57 -3.70 15.86 5.70
CA ASP A 57 -2.89 16.52 4.67
C ASP A 57 -1.46 15.94 4.63
N PRO A 58 -1.06 15.23 3.55
CA PRO A 58 0.26 14.63 3.46
C PRO A 58 1.28 15.57 2.80
N THR A 59 0.95 16.83 2.49
CA THR A 59 1.77 17.73 1.66
C THR A 59 3.21 17.87 2.18
N ASP A 60 3.41 17.97 3.49
CA ASP A 60 4.74 18.09 4.11
C ASP A 60 5.60 16.82 4.01
N ALA A 61 5.02 15.70 3.56
CA ALA A 61 5.71 14.42 3.36
C ALA A 61 6.14 14.18 1.89
N LEU A 62 5.70 15.03 0.95
CA LEU A 62 5.81 14.78 -0.49
C LEU A 62 6.70 15.81 -1.20
N GLU A 63 7.53 15.35 -2.15
CA GLU A 63 8.29 16.26 -3.03
C GLU A 63 7.37 17.05 -3.98
N THR A 64 6.24 16.45 -4.37
CA THR A 64 5.25 17.02 -5.29
C THR A 64 3.85 16.62 -4.86
N VAL A 65 2.88 17.49 -5.09
CA VAL A 65 1.45 17.21 -4.88
C VAL A 65 0.76 17.03 -6.22
N ALA A 66 -0.14 16.05 -6.32
CA ALA A 66 -0.91 15.79 -7.54
C ALA A 66 -2.11 16.73 -7.67
N GLU A 67 -2.68 17.12 -6.54
CA GLU A 67 -3.78 18.07 -6.40
C GLU A 67 -3.61 18.83 -5.07
N ASP A 68 -4.21 20.01 -4.96
CA ASP A 68 -4.24 20.74 -3.69
C ASP A 68 -5.08 19.96 -2.68
N TRP A 69 -4.62 19.88 -1.43
CA TRP A 69 -5.41 19.27 -0.36
C TRP A 69 -6.70 20.07 -0.12
N VAL A 70 -7.86 19.44 -0.34
CA VAL A 70 -9.16 20.10 -0.16
C VAL A 70 -9.75 19.74 1.19
N THR A 71 -10.19 20.76 1.95
CA THR A 71 -10.82 20.60 3.29
C THR A 71 -12.11 19.76 3.29
N THR A 72 -12.69 19.47 2.12
CA THR A 72 -13.85 18.57 2.01
C THR A 72 -13.54 17.13 2.42
N GLY A 73 -12.26 16.78 2.64
CA GLY A 73 -11.80 15.53 3.24
C GLY A 73 -11.57 14.40 2.23
N HIS A 74 -10.59 13.56 2.53
CA HIS A 74 -10.28 12.35 1.77
C HIS A 74 -10.46 11.12 2.67
N ASP A 75 -10.77 9.97 2.08
CA ASP A 75 -11.09 8.74 2.83
C ASP A 75 -9.94 7.73 2.86
N ALA A 76 -8.97 7.90 1.97
CA ALA A 76 -7.86 6.98 1.74
C ALA A 76 -6.72 7.70 0.99
N PHE A 77 -5.54 7.09 0.97
CA PHE A 77 -4.49 7.47 0.04
C PHE A 77 -4.40 6.46 -1.10
N TYR A 78 -4.33 6.98 -2.32
CA TYR A 78 -3.92 6.24 -3.49
C TYR A 78 -2.51 6.68 -3.89
N VAL A 79 -1.52 5.84 -3.59
CA VAL A 79 -0.12 6.11 -3.93
C VAL A 79 0.18 5.48 -5.28
N ARG A 80 0.35 6.31 -6.31
CA ARG A 80 0.60 5.84 -7.67
C ARG A 80 2.04 5.34 -7.80
N GLY A 81 2.20 4.13 -8.33
CA GLY A 81 3.52 3.59 -8.65
C GLY A 81 4.23 4.39 -9.74
N LEU A 82 5.46 4.85 -9.47
CA LEU A 82 6.29 5.63 -10.40
C LEU A 82 7.15 4.77 -11.34
N GLN A 83 7.12 3.45 -11.18
CA GLN A 83 7.92 2.51 -11.98
C GLN A 83 9.40 2.94 -12.05
N ARG A 84 9.95 3.14 -13.26
CA ARG A 84 11.35 3.54 -13.50
C ARG A 84 11.69 4.95 -13.02
N SER A 85 10.70 5.78 -12.73
CA SER A 85 10.89 7.14 -12.22
C SER A 85 10.94 7.22 -10.69
N ALA A 86 10.76 6.09 -10.00
CA ALA A 86 10.90 6.02 -8.55
C ALA A 86 12.36 6.26 -8.12
N LYS A 87 12.60 7.27 -7.26
CA LYS A 87 13.89 7.42 -6.59
C LYS A 87 14.09 6.28 -5.59
N SER A 88 15.32 5.78 -5.48
CA SER A 88 15.66 4.71 -4.53
C SER A 88 15.20 5.09 -3.12
N GLU A 89 14.47 4.19 -2.46
CA GLU A 89 13.96 4.30 -1.07
C GLU A 89 13.00 5.47 -0.79
N ARG A 90 12.68 6.28 -1.80
CA ARG A 90 11.80 7.44 -1.67
C ARG A 90 10.60 7.38 -2.61
N GLY A 91 10.70 6.61 -3.69
CA GLY A 91 9.61 6.40 -4.63
C GLY A 91 8.95 5.05 -4.44
N VAL A 92 7.64 5.02 -4.69
CA VAL A 92 6.87 3.79 -4.68
C VAL A 92 6.85 3.20 -6.09
N TYR A 93 7.36 1.98 -6.29
CA TYR A 93 7.46 1.38 -7.64
C TYR A 93 6.11 0.89 -8.19
N ASN A 94 5.39 0.06 -7.42
CA ASN A 94 4.02 -0.39 -7.75
C ASN A 94 3.00 0.34 -6.86
N SER A 95 1.78 0.54 -7.32
CA SER A 95 0.79 1.30 -6.55
C SER A 95 0.48 0.71 -5.17
N GLU A 96 0.15 1.60 -4.24
CA GLU A 96 -0.34 1.26 -2.91
C GLU A 96 -1.64 2.00 -2.59
N TYR A 97 -2.38 1.42 -1.66
CA TYR A 97 -3.64 1.98 -1.18
C TYR A 97 -3.61 1.88 0.34
N ILE A 98 -3.83 3.01 1.00
CA ILE A 98 -3.82 3.11 2.46
C ILE A 98 -5.22 3.55 2.89
N VAL A 99 -5.82 2.78 3.79
CA VAL A 99 -7.08 3.10 4.44
C VAL A 99 -6.85 3.26 5.93
N PHE A 100 -7.59 4.17 6.56
CA PHE A 100 -7.34 4.59 7.95
C PHE A 100 -8.33 3.98 8.94
N HIS A 101 -9.37 3.30 8.43
CA HIS A 101 -10.33 2.60 9.26
C HIS A 101 -10.43 1.12 8.87
N ALA A 102 -10.41 0.25 9.88
CA ALA A 102 -10.46 -1.21 9.68
C ALA A 102 -11.70 -1.66 8.89
N TRP A 103 -12.84 -1.00 9.08
CA TRP A 103 -14.09 -1.32 8.37
C TRP A 103 -14.03 -1.05 6.85
N GLN A 104 -13.05 -0.27 6.37
CA GLN A 104 -12.85 -0.04 4.93
C GLN A 104 -12.28 -1.29 4.22
N ALA A 105 -11.76 -2.28 4.96
CA ALA A 105 -11.18 -3.49 4.39
C ALA A 105 -12.01 -4.73 4.78
N LEU A 106 -12.55 -5.41 3.77
CA LEU A 106 -13.22 -6.70 3.92
C LEU A 106 -12.33 -7.82 3.34
N PRO A 107 -11.70 -8.67 4.17
CA PRO A 107 -10.99 -9.85 3.70
C PRO A 107 -11.99 -10.84 3.06
N LEU A 108 -11.84 -11.10 1.76
CA LEU A 108 -12.74 -12.01 1.04
C LEU A 108 -12.14 -13.40 0.88
N TYR A 109 -10.84 -13.49 0.64
CA TYR A 109 -10.15 -14.74 0.40
C TYR A 109 -8.79 -14.76 1.09
N ARG A 110 -8.43 -15.92 1.63
CA ARG A 110 -7.04 -16.30 1.92
C ARG A 110 -6.55 -17.16 0.76
N VAL A 111 -5.39 -16.83 0.21
CA VAL A 111 -4.75 -17.53 -0.90
C VAL A 111 -3.44 -18.10 -0.38
N ASP A 112 -3.39 -19.42 -0.28
CA ASP A 112 -2.18 -20.15 0.06
C ASP A 112 -1.45 -20.55 -1.24
N TYR A 113 -0.13 -20.35 -1.29
CA TYR A 113 0.68 -20.60 -2.48
C TYR A 113 2.10 -21.00 -2.11
N THR A 114 2.79 -21.61 -3.08
CA THR A 114 4.23 -21.89 -3.03
C THR A 114 4.94 -21.05 -4.09
N LEU A 115 6.21 -20.73 -3.86
CA LEU A 115 7.06 -20.17 -4.91
C LEU A 115 7.69 -21.30 -5.72
N GLU A 116 7.94 -21.04 -7.00
CA GLU A 116 8.73 -21.90 -7.90
C GLU A 116 10.12 -21.29 -8.13
#